data_AF-A0A934SR36-F1
#
_entry.id   AF-A0A934SR36-F1
#
_cell.length_a   1.000
_cell.length_b   1.000
_cell.length_c   1.000
_cell.angle_alpha   90.00
_cell.angle_beta   90.00
_cell.angle_gamma   90.00
#
_symmetry.space_group_name_H-M   'P 1'
#
loop_
_entity.id
_entity.type
_entity.pdbx_description
1 polymer ?
#
loop_
_entity_poly.entity_id
_entity_poly.type
_entity_poly.pdbx_seq_one_letter_code
_entity_poly.pdbx_strand_id
1 'polypeptide(L)'
;MLRGVAWLAAVCLAGCAGGVARTDEVAPAKPNAAEATRLVLLVGTGLDAKTLAAARAAAGREGRTLAIDSMPARTAIAPEADRAAMFLPLMSAVPHAGAVAAMECGAGASVPPNFVARARSRGLAAGIITTARLTGAVLASTYAPACATDDENALAAMLVPGGPGYNPALGPEGLDLALGGGRLFFLPSALGGKREDGRRLLDELATRDFRIIENIAGFRALDAALPRRVFGLFAWDSVSDEADRDASAEPSLAQMTVKAMALLARNARGFFLLVESGQIGALRREGDGFRAAVEAIALDDALRGARAAAESDDPGLTHTLILLVGDDFAAALGAGADALANARGWDAVHRVIDGEMGRSDAPAAKNAR
;
A
#
# COMPACT_ATOMS: atom_id res chain seq x y z
N MET A 1 -52.43 57.19 6.88
CA MET A 1 -52.27 55.78 6.45
C MET A 1 -51.40 55.07 7.48
N LEU A 2 -52.03 54.47 8.50
CA LEU A 2 -51.32 53.94 9.67
C LEU A 2 -50.77 52.53 9.41
N ARG A 3 -49.54 52.34 9.90
CA ARG A 3 -48.76 51.09 9.91
C ARG A 3 -49.34 50.08 10.88
N GLY A 4 -49.39 48.82 10.45
CA GLY A 4 -49.83 47.66 11.23
C GLY A 4 -48.74 47.09 12.15
N VAL A 5 -49.11 47.02 13.43
CA VAL A 5 -48.90 46.01 14.48
C VAL A 5 -48.14 44.72 14.13
N ALA A 6 -47.22 44.34 15.03
CA ALA A 6 -46.51 43.06 15.13
C ALA A 6 -47.37 41.92 15.70
N TRP A 7 -47.01 40.65 15.49
CA TRP A 7 -46.84 39.58 16.51
C TRP A 7 -46.51 38.22 15.85
N LEU A 8 -45.71 37.42 16.58
CA LEU A 8 -45.22 36.06 16.29
C LEU A 8 -46.32 35.03 15.98
N ALA A 9 -45.99 34.01 15.17
CA ALA A 9 -46.53 32.66 15.35
C ALA A 9 -45.58 31.53 14.86
N ALA A 10 -45.27 30.65 15.82
CA ALA A 10 -44.89 29.24 15.82
C ALA A 10 -44.60 28.46 14.52
N VAL A 11 -43.53 27.66 14.64
CA VAL A 11 -43.25 26.42 13.90
C VAL A 11 -44.38 25.39 14.09
N CYS A 12 -44.81 24.77 12.99
CA CYS A 12 -45.36 23.41 12.98
C CYS A 12 -45.03 22.73 11.64
N LEU A 13 -44.43 21.55 11.72
CA LEU A 13 -44.12 20.66 10.60
C LEU A 13 -45.40 20.15 9.91
N ALA A 14 -45.38 20.10 8.58
CA ALA A 14 -46.12 19.12 7.80
C ALA A 14 -45.37 18.88 6.48
N GLY A 15 -45.26 17.60 6.10
CA GLY A 15 -44.27 17.11 5.17
C GLY A 15 -44.48 17.50 3.71
N CYS A 16 -43.36 17.56 2.99
CA CYS A 16 -43.30 17.23 1.59
C CYS A 16 -42.16 16.23 1.43
N ALA A 17 -42.53 14.96 1.24
CA ALA A 17 -41.64 13.89 0.82
C ALA A 17 -41.18 14.20 -0.61
N GLY A 18 -40.14 15.00 -0.75
CA GLY A 18 -39.38 15.13 -1.99
C GLY A 18 -38.43 13.93 -2.08
N GLY A 19 -38.79 12.93 -2.88
CA GLY A 19 -37.91 11.83 -3.23
C GLY A 19 -36.62 12.38 -3.84
N VAL A 20 -35.53 12.26 -3.11
CA VAL A 20 -34.19 12.38 -3.68
C VAL A 20 -34.08 11.25 -4.69
N ALA A 21 -34.02 11.61 -5.97
CA ALA A 21 -33.69 10.66 -7.02
C ALA A 21 -32.35 10.02 -6.64
N ARG A 22 -32.40 8.75 -6.24
CA ARG A 22 -31.22 7.89 -6.27
C ARG A 22 -30.78 7.89 -7.73
N THR A 23 -29.66 8.53 -8.01
CA THR A 23 -28.92 8.22 -9.22
C THR A 23 -28.66 6.72 -9.15
N ASP A 24 -29.23 5.97 -10.08
CA ASP A 24 -28.92 4.56 -10.24
C ASP A 24 -27.40 4.45 -10.37
N GLU A 25 -26.76 4.00 -9.29
CA GLU A 25 -25.36 3.67 -9.27
C GLU A 25 -25.22 2.51 -10.26
N VAL A 26 -24.72 2.82 -11.46
CA VAL A 26 -24.38 1.81 -12.46
C VAL A 26 -23.44 0.85 -11.74
N ALA A 27 -23.93 -0.36 -11.48
CA ALA A 27 -23.13 -1.40 -10.85
C ALA A 27 -21.83 -1.49 -11.66
N PRO A 28 -20.67 -1.22 -11.05
CA PRO A 28 -19.44 -1.15 -11.81
C PRO A 28 -19.18 -2.51 -12.45
N ALA A 29 -18.68 -2.49 -13.69
CA ALA A 29 -18.22 -3.70 -14.34
C ALA A 29 -17.30 -4.44 -13.36
N LYS A 30 -17.67 -5.69 -13.01
CA LYS A 30 -16.86 -6.50 -12.10
C LYS A 30 -15.44 -6.52 -12.66
N PRO A 31 -14.41 -6.15 -11.89
CA PRO A 31 -13.04 -6.26 -12.36
C PRO A 31 -12.83 -7.69 -12.84
N ASN A 32 -12.30 -7.84 -14.06
CA ASN A 32 -12.07 -9.14 -14.68
C ASN A 32 -10.85 -9.80 -14.04
N ALA A 33 -10.95 -10.05 -12.74
CA ALA A 33 -9.81 -10.44 -11.93
C ALA A 33 -9.45 -11.93 -12.15
N ALA A 34 -10.32 -12.68 -12.85
CA ALA A 34 -10.21 -14.12 -13.10
C ALA A 34 -8.88 -14.58 -13.74
N GLU A 35 -8.09 -13.67 -14.33
CA GLU A 35 -6.83 -13.95 -15.04
C GLU A 35 -5.63 -13.13 -14.51
N ALA A 36 -5.81 -12.38 -13.41
CA ALA A 36 -4.78 -11.47 -12.92
C ALA A 36 -3.56 -12.19 -12.34
N THR A 37 -2.39 -11.89 -12.90
CA THR A 37 -1.06 -12.38 -12.47
C THR A 37 -0.21 -11.26 -11.87
N ARG A 38 -0.65 -10.01 -12.00
CA ARG A 38 0.03 -8.80 -11.52
C ARG A 38 -0.88 -8.07 -10.53
N LEU A 39 -0.35 -7.73 -9.36
CA LEU A 39 -1.06 -6.98 -8.33
C LEU A 39 -0.25 -5.74 -7.95
N VAL A 40 -0.87 -4.56 -8.09
CA VAL A 40 -0.35 -3.29 -7.58
C VAL A 40 -1.28 -2.81 -6.46
N LEU A 41 -0.78 -2.81 -5.23
CA LEU A 41 -1.49 -2.32 -4.05
C LEU A 41 -0.90 -0.97 -3.63
N LEU A 42 -1.67 0.09 -3.81
CA LEU A 42 -1.34 1.43 -3.33
C LEU A 42 -1.96 1.67 -1.96
N VAL A 43 -1.16 2.15 -1.01
CA VAL A 43 -1.56 2.46 0.37
C VAL A 43 -1.28 3.93 0.66
N GLY A 44 -2.32 4.67 1.04
CA GLY A 44 -2.20 6.01 1.59
C GLY A 44 -2.26 5.97 3.11
N THR A 45 -1.10 5.98 3.77
CA THR A 45 -1.01 5.79 5.22
C THR A 45 -1.52 7.02 5.96
N GLY A 46 -2.69 6.94 6.58
CA GLY A 46 -3.41 8.09 7.16
C GLY A 46 -4.31 8.86 6.18
N LEU A 47 -4.56 8.33 4.98
CA LEU A 47 -5.47 8.94 4.00
C LEU A 47 -6.93 8.76 4.44
N ASP A 48 -7.52 9.83 4.96
CA ASP A 48 -8.95 9.88 5.26
C ASP A 48 -9.75 10.62 4.19
N ALA A 49 -11.08 10.54 4.29
CA ALA A 49 -12.00 11.19 3.36
C ALA A 49 -11.85 12.73 3.34
N LYS A 50 -11.40 13.35 4.44
CA LYS A 50 -11.21 14.81 4.54
C LYS A 50 -9.97 15.23 3.77
N THR A 51 -8.85 14.54 3.95
CA THR A 51 -7.62 14.75 3.19
C THR A 51 -7.87 14.52 1.71
N LEU A 52 -8.60 13.45 1.35
CA LEU A 52 -8.94 13.20 -0.05
C LEU A 52 -9.84 14.30 -0.64
N ALA A 53 -10.80 14.83 0.12
CA ALA A 53 -11.61 15.97 -0.32
C ALA A 53 -10.77 17.24 -0.51
N ALA A 54 -9.80 17.49 0.38
CA ALA A 54 -8.86 18.61 0.25
C ALA A 54 -7.98 18.45 -1.01
N ALA A 55 -7.47 17.23 -1.26
CA ALA A 55 -6.71 16.90 -2.45
C ALA A 55 -7.52 17.13 -3.74
N ARG A 56 -8.80 16.71 -3.76
CA ARG A 56 -9.71 16.98 -4.88
C ARG A 56 -9.91 18.48 -5.12
N ALA A 57 -10.14 19.25 -4.05
CA ALA A 57 -10.31 20.68 -4.15
C ALA A 57 -9.05 21.38 -4.68
N ALA A 58 -7.86 20.98 -4.20
CA ALA A 58 -6.58 21.49 -4.68
C ALA A 58 -6.36 21.15 -6.17
N ALA A 59 -6.49 19.88 -6.56
CA ALA A 59 -6.34 19.45 -7.96
C ALA A 59 -7.35 20.14 -8.89
N GLY A 60 -8.60 20.33 -8.44
CA GLY A 60 -9.64 21.01 -9.21
C GLY A 60 -9.32 22.48 -9.49
N ARG A 61 -8.60 23.18 -8.60
CA ARG A 61 -8.13 24.56 -8.83
C ARG A 61 -7.08 24.64 -9.94
N GLU A 62 -6.41 23.53 -10.23
CA GLU A 62 -5.46 23.37 -11.34
C GLU A 62 -6.11 22.76 -12.58
N GLY A 63 -7.44 22.56 -12.58
CA GLY A 63 -8.17 21.96 -13.69
C GLY A 63 -7.95 20.45 -13.84
N ARG A 64 -7.42 19.78 -12.81
CA ARG A 64 -7.13 18.34 -12.82
C ARG A 64 -8.17 17.56 -12.01
N THR A 65 -8.57 16.41 -12.54
CA THR A 65 -9.34 15.40 -11.80
C THR A 65 -8.39 14.31 -11.28
N LEU A 66 -8.69 13.80 -10.08
CA LEU A 66 -7.90 12.73 -9.49
C LEU A 66 -8.17 11.40 -10.23
N ALA A 67 -7.14 10.61 -10.49
CA ALA A 67 -7.25 9.29 -11.10
C ALA A 67 -8.07 8.32 -10.24
N ILE A 68 -8.02 8.45 -8.90
CA ILE A 68 -8.88 7.72 -7.97
C ILE A 68 -10.37 7.92 -8.29
N ASP A 69 -10.73 9.09 -8.84
CA ASP A 69 -12.09 9.44 -9.24
C ASP A 69 -12.51 8.82 -10.59
N SER A 70 -11.59 8.14 -11.28
CA SER A 70 -11.87 7.34 -12.48
C SER A 70 -11.85 5.83 -12.23
N MET A 71 -11.52 5.39 -11.01
CA MET A 71 -11.52 3.96 -10.67
C MET A 71 -12.94 3.38 -10.81
N PRO A 72 -13.09 2.22 -11.49
CA PRO A 72 -14.40 1.69 -11.83
C PRO A 72 -15.17 1.22 -10.60
N ALA A 73 -14.51 0.65 -9.60
CA ALA A 73 -15.14 0.22 -8.37
C ALA A 73 -14.62 1.02 -7.18
N ARG A 74 -15.54 1.42 -6.29
CA ARG A 74 -15.23 2.02 -4.99
C ARG A 74 -16.11 1.39 -3.95
N THR A 75 -15.53 1.05 -2.81
CA THR A 75 -16.27 0.58 -1.65
C THR A 75 -15.73 1.25 -0.41
N ALA A 76 -16.62 1.65 0.49
CA ALA A 76 -16.22 1.96 1.85
C ALA A 76 -15.98 0.64 2.60
N ILE A 77 -15.00 0.62 3.49
CA ILE A 77 -14.74 -0.50 4.39
C ILE A 77 -15.14 -0.03 5.81
N ALA A 78 -16.20 -0.60 6.39
CA ALA A 78 -16.63 -0.33 7.76
C ALA A 78 -17.45 -1.52 8.29
N PRO A 79 -17.14 -2.08 9.50
CA PRO A 79 -16.56 -1.47 10.72
C PRO A 79 -15.06 -1.79 10.97
N GLU A 80 -14.54 -1.45 12.16
CA GLU A 80 -13.15 -1.64 12.62
C GLU A 80 -12.60 -3.06 12.37
N ALA A 81 -13.44 -4.08 12.53
CA ALA A 81 -13.15 -5.46 12.16
C ALA A 81 -12.68 -5.56 10.68
N ASP A 82 -13.42 -4.99 9.73
CA ASP A 82 -13.08 -5.07 8.32
C ASP A 82 -11.75 -4.35 7.98
N ARG A 83 -11.29 -3.41 8.82
CA ARG A 83 -9.98 -2.75 8.68
C ARG A 83 -8.86 -3.68 9.13
N ALA A 84 -9.01 -4.39 10.25
CA ALA A 84 -8.05 -5.41 10.64
C ALA A 84 -7.98 -6.52 9.58
N ALA A 85 -9.12 -6.97 9.05
CA ALA A 85 -9.17 -7.98 7.98
C ALA A 85 -8.50 -7.52 6.67
N MET A 86 -8.41 -6.21 6.42
CA MET A 86 -7.69 -5.63 5.28
C MET A 86 -6.17 -5.70 5.45
N PHE A 87 -5.68 -5.49 6.67
CA PHE A 87 -4.24 -5.46 6.95
C PHE A 87 -3.69 -6.80 7.38
N LEU A 88 -4.42 -7.62 8.13
CA LEU A 88 -3.95 -8.92 8.62
C LEU A 88 -3.31 -9.80 7.53
N PRO A 89 -3.84 -9.85 6.29
CA PRO A 89 -3.22 -10.59 5.19
C PRO A 89 -1.92 -9.95 4.65
N LEU A 90 -1.75 -8.63 4.79
CA LEU A 90 -0.50 -7.91 4.58
C LEU A 90 0.47 -8.08 5.75
N MET A 91 -0.04 -8.32 6.96
CA MET A 91 0.76 -8.42 8.18
C MET A 91 1.47 -9.76 8.33
N SER A 92 2.80 -9.69 8.40
CA SER A 92 3.50 -10.33 9.50
C SER A 92 3.23 -9.54 10.76
N ALA A 93 2.92 -10.17 11.89
CA ALA A 93 2.61 -9.52 13.18
C ALA A 93 3.77 -8.65 13.74
N VAL A 94 4.14 -7.56 13.08
CA VAL A 94 5.14 -6.63 13.61
C VAL A 94 4.48 -5.80 14.72
N PRO A 95 5.08 -5.68 15.91
CA PRO A 95 4.55 -4.99 17.09
C PRO A 95 4.35 -3.49 17.00
N HIS A 96 4.04 -2.93 15.84
CA HIS A 96 3.68 -1.54 15.79
C HIS A 96 2.22 -1.35 16.25
N ALA A 97 2.02 -0.41 17.19
CA ALA A 97 0.76 0.23 17.55
C ALA A 97 -0.50 -0.68 17.66
N GLY A 98 -0.39 -1.83 18.35
CA GLY A 98 -1.55 -2.66 18.70
C GLY A 98 -1.76 -3.91 17.83
N ALA A 99 -0.98 -4.11 16.77
CA ALA A 99 -1.04 -5.32 15.93
C ALA A 99 -0.85 -6.64 16.74
N VAL A 100 -0.04 -6.57 17.81
CA VAL A 100 0.21 -7.69 18.74
C VAL A 100 -1.01 -8.04 19.58
N ALA A 101 -1.93 -7.10 19.83
CA ALA A 101 -3.11 -7.39 20.64
C ALA A 101 -4.12 -8.27 19.88
N ALA A 102 -4.13 -8.20 18.54
CA ALA A 102 -5.01 -9.00 17.69
C ALA A 102 -4.45 -10.39 17.37
N MET A 103 -3.13 -10.58 17.43
CA MET A 103 -2.47 -11.87 17.17
C MET A 103 -1.83 -12.37 18.46
N GLU A 104 -2.28 -13.51 18.99
CA GLU A 104 -1.70 -14.15 20.17
C GLU A 104 -0.21 -14.48 19.93
N CYS A 105 0.70 -13.52 20.13
CA CYS A 105 2.15 -13.70 19.98
C CYS A 105 2.73 -14.50 21.17
N GLY A 106 2.18 -15.70 21.39
CA GLY A 106 2.59 -16.70 22.37
C GLY A 106 2.96 -18.03 21.72
N ALA A 107 3.42 -18.98 22.54
CA ALA A 107 3.75 -20.32 22.09
C ALA A 107 2.51 -21.02 21.51
N GLY A 108 2.50 -21.29 20.20
CA GLY A 108 1.38 -21.94 19.49
C GLY A 108 0.69 -21.09 18.43
N ALA A 109 1.11 -19.83 18.23
CA ALA A 109 0.54 -18.95 17.22
C ALA A 109 0.76 -19.48 15.79
N SER A 110 -0.32 -19.87 15.10
CA SER A 110 -0.30 -20.17 13.66
C SER A 110 -0.67 -18.91 12.88
N VAL A 111 0.30 -18.00 12.69
CA VAL A 111 0.07 -16.80 11.88
C VAL A 111 0.18 -17.16 10.38
N PRO A 112 -0.85 -16.87 9.57
CA PRO A 112 -0.82 -17.16 8.14
C PRO A 112 0.29 -16.36 7.44
N PRO A 113 0.88 -16.88 6.35
CA PRO A 113 1.88 -16.12 5.59
C PRO A 113 1.27 -14.84 5.00
N ASN A 114 2.02 -13.73 5.09
CA ASN A 114 1.63 -12.47 4.49
C ASN A 114 1.53 -12.56 2.95
N PHE A 115 0.91 -11.57 2.32
CA PHE A 115 0.67 -11.53 0.88
C PHE A 115 1.94 -11.64 0.04
N VAL A 116 3.04 -11.06 0.48
CA VAL A 116 4.33 -11.17 -0.23
C VAL A 116 4.85 -12.60 -0.17
N ALA A 117 4.85 -13.24 1.01
CA ALA A 117 5.26 -14.63 1.16
C ALA A 117 4.40 -15.58 0.30
N ARG A 118 3.09 -15.34 0.21
CA ARG A 118 2.19 -16.10 -0.66
C ARG A 118 2.43 -15.84 -2.15
N ALA A 119 2.68 -14.59 -2.55
CA ALA A 119 3.06 -14.27 -3.93
C ALA A 119 4.36 -14.99 -4.31
N ARG A 120 5.35 -14.98 -3.41
CA ARG A 120 6.65 -15.65 -3.57
C ARG A 120 6.51 -17.17 -3.66
N SER A 121 5.66 -17.80 -2.85
CA SER A 121 5.43 -19.26 -2.91
C SER A 121 4.85 -19.73 -4.25
N ARG A 122 4.22 -18.82 -5.02
CA ARG A 122 3.74 -19.07 -6.38
C ARG A 122 4.71 -18.67 -7.49
N GLY A 123 5.87 -18.13 -7.11
CA GLY A 123 6.91 -17.69 -8.01
C GLY A 123 6.64 -16.32 -8.64
N LEU A 124 5.73 -15.51 -8.09
CA LEU A 124 5.60 -14.10 -8.48
C LEU A 124 6.83 -13.32 -8.00
N ALA A 125 7.24 -12.31 -8.76
CA ALA A 125 8.21 -11.34 -8.27
C ALA A 125 7.54 -10.47 -7.19
N ALA A 126 8.30 -9.96 -6.23
CA ALA A 126 7.76 -9.12 -5.17
C ALA A 126 8.56 -7.82 -5.00
N GLY A 127 7.85 -6.70 -4.95
CA GLY A 127 8.44 -5.40 -4.69
C GLY A 127 7.69 -4.57 -3.66
N ILE A 128 8.43 -3.70 -2.98
CA ILE A 128 7.89 -2.72 -2.03
C ILE A 128 8.46 -1.33 -2.32
N ILE A 129 7.62 -0.31 -2.22
CA ILE A 129 8.00 1.09 -2.43
C ILE A 129 7.34 1.94 -1.35
N THR A 130 8.05 2.95 -0.85
CA THR A 130 7.49 3.95 0.06
C THR A 130 8.15 5.31 -0.08
N THR A 131 7.42 6.39 0.23
CA THR A 131 8.01 7.71 0.53
C THR A 131 8.46 7.87 1.99
N ALA A 132 8.13 6.93 2.87
CA ALA A 132 8.63 6.87 4.23
C ALA A 132 9.91 6.01 4.30
N ARG A 133 10.09 5.29 5.41
CA ARG A 133 11.20 4.36 5.61
C ARG A 133 10.81 2.95 5.21
N LEU A 134 11.73 2.22 4.56
CA LEU A 134 11.53 0.79 4.28
C LEU A 134 11.34 -0.07 5.54
N THR A 135 11.77 0.43 6.70
CA THR A 135 11.62 -0.18 8.02
C THR A 135 10.33 0.23 8.74
N GLY A 136 9.51 1.10 8.14
CA GLY A 136 8.24 1.53 8.68
C GLY A 136 7.20 0.41 8.73
N ALA A 137 6.21 0.54 9.62
CA ALA A 137 5.28 -0.53 9.97
C ALA A 137 4.58 -1.18 8.77
N VAL A 138 4.09 -0.38 7.81
CA VAL A 138 3.39 -0.87 6.61
C VAL A 138 4.30 -1.76 5.77
N LEU A 139 5.55 -1.36 5.52
CA LEU A 139 6.50 -2.15 4.72
C LEU A 139 7.02 -3.33 5.52
N ALA A 140 7.37 -3.13 6.79
CA ALA A 140 7.82 -4.19 7.69
C ALA A 140 6.82 -5.34 7.74
N SER A 141 5.52 -5.04 7.72
CA SER A 141 4.45 -6.02 7.66
C SER A 141 4.57 -7.01 6.47
N THR A 142 5.16 -6.56 5.36
CA THR A 142 5.28 -7.36 4.15
C THR A 142 6.46 -8.32 4.14
N TYR A 143 7.52 -8.06 4.92
CA TYR A 143 8.75 -8.86 4.83
C TYR A 143 9.20 -9.44 6.17
N ALA A 144 8.83 -8.86 7.29
CA ALA A 144 9.23 -9.37 8.59
C ALA A 144 8.54 -10.72 8.86
N PRO A 145 9.07 -11.57 9.76
CA PRO A 145 8.34 -12.72 10.27
C PRO A 145 7.21 -12.26 11.19
N ALA A 146 6.22 -13.12 11.40
CA ALA A 146 5.18 -12.85 12.39
C ALA A 146 5.80 -12.66 13.79
N CYS A 147 5.23 -11.74 14.58
CA CYS A 147 5.71 -11.40 15.92
C CYS A 147 7.18 -10.92 15.93
N ALA A 148 7.62 -10.28 14.83
CA ALA A 148 8.93 -9.62 14.77
C ALA A 148 9.04 -8.53 15.84
N THR A 149 10.15 -7.82 15.93
CA THR A 149 10.27 -6.62 16.77
C THR A 149 9.82 -5.37 16.00
N ASP A 150 9.46 -4.31 16.70
CA ASP A 150 9.28 -2.96 16.15
C ASP A 150 10.59 -2.16 16.04
N ASP A 151 11.73 -2.71 16.50
CA ASP A 151 13.04 -2.11 16.34
C ASP A 151 13.43 -2.01 14.86
N GLU A 152 13.52 -0.78 14.34
CA GLU A 152 13.81 -0.52 12.92
C GLU A 152 15.23 -0.98 12.48
N ASN A 153 16.23 -1.06 13.38
CA ASN A 153 17.54 -1.64 13.04
C ASN A 153 17.42 -3.16 12.85
N ALA A 154 16.63 -3.83 13.68
CA ALA A 154 16.35 -5.25 13.53
C ALA A 154 15.53 -5.50 12.25
N LEU A 155 14.47 -4.71 12.02
CA LEU A 155 13.67 -4.77 10.79
C LEU A 155 14.50 -4.53 9.54
N ALA A 156 15.48 -3.63 9.56
CA ALA A 156 16.40 -3.43 8.44
C ALA A 156 17.22 -4.70 8.15
N ALA A 157 17.69 -5.40 9.19
CA ALA A 157 18.46 -6.64 9.04
C ALA A 157 17.62 -7.78 8.45
N MET A 158 16.30 -7.81 8.72
CA MET A 158 15.37 -8.81 8.17
C MET A 158 15.15 -8.67 6.66
N LEU A 159 15.51 -7.55 6.04
CA LEU A 159 15.49 -7.38 4.57
C LEU A 159 16.66 -8.09 3.87
N VAL A 160 17.70 -8.49 4.60
CA VAL A 160 18.84 -9.22 4.04
C VAL A 160 18.46 -10.71 3.94
N PRO A 161 18.34 -11.29 2.72
CA PRO A 161 17.99 -12.71 2.59
C PRO A 161 18.94 -13.60 3.38
N GLY A 162 18.41 -14.53 4.17
CA GLY A 162 19.20 -15.43 5.01
C GLY A 162 20.04 -14.75 6.11
N GLY A 163 19.81 -13.47 6.39
CA GLY A 163 20.39 -12.76 7.52
C GLY A 163 19.64 -13.00 8.83
N PRO A 164 20.11 -12.43 9.96
CA PRO A 164 19.42 -12.52 11.24
C PRO A 164 17.98 -11.99 11.18
N GLY A 165 17.03 -12.78 11.68
CA GLY A 165 15.60 -12.43 11.70
C GLY A 165 14.89 -12.50 10.34
N TYR A 166 15.58 -12.90 9.27
CA TYR A 166 14.99 -13.03 7.94
C TYR A 166 13.76 -13.95 7.94
N ASN A 167 12.71 -13.56 7.21
CA ASN A 167 11.51 -14.37 7.05
C ASN A 167 11.70 -15.45 5.96
N PRO A 168 11.84 -16.74 6.31
CA PRO A 168 12.08 -17.79 5.32
C PRO A 168 10.88 -18.02 4.39
N ALA A 169 9.67 -17.55 4.75
CA ALA A 169 8.49 -17.67 3.90
C ALA A 169 8.59 -16.84 2.59
N LEU A 170 9.54 -15.91 2.51
CA LEU A 170 9.86 -15.16 1.28
C LEU A 170 10.73 -15.97 0.29
N GLY A 171 11.16 -17.18 0.68
CA GLY A 171 12.09 -18.02 -0.08
C GLY A 171 13.56 -17.61 0.15
N PRO A 172 14.52 -18.17 -0.59
CA PRO A 172 15.95 -17.88 -0.38
C PRO A 172 16.39 -16.50 -0.89
N GLU A 173 15.66 -15.92 -1.85
CA GLU A 173 16.05 -14.66 -2.52
C GLU A 173 15.43 -13.40 -1.91
N GLY A 174 14.40 -13.54 -1.06
CA GLY A 174 13.68 -12.41 -0.47
C GLY A 174 12.86 -11.61 -1.47
N LEU A 175 12.87 -10.28 -1.33
CA LEU A 175 12.23 -9.35 -2.24
C LEU A 175 13.05 -9.19 -3.53
N ASP A 176 12.40 -8.89 -4.63
CA ASP A 176 13.06 -8.55 -5.89
C ASP A 176 13.34 -7.05 -5.99
N LEU A 177 12.54 -6.22 -5.31
CA LEU A 177 12.68 -4.77 -5.33
C LEU A 177 12.28 -4.13 -3.99
N ALA A 178 13.10 -3.21 -3.49
CA ALA A 178 12.74 -2.35 -2.36
C ALA A 178 13.24 -0.93 -2.64
N LEU A 179 12.35 0.08 -2.62
CA LEU A 179 12.68 1.48 -2.89
C LEU A 179 12.07 2.40 -1.84
N GLY A 180 12.85 3.28 -1.21
CA GLY A 180 12.29 4.27 -0.29
C GLY A 180 13.36 5.06 0.47
N GLY A 181 13.02 5.50 1.68
CA GLY A 181 13.95 6.10 2.63
C GLY A 181 14.45 5.11 3.69
N GLY A 182 15.17 5.63 4.68
CA GLY A 182 15.56 4.92 5.90
C GLY A 182 17.04 4.53 5.97
N ARG A 183 17.93 5.17 5.18
CA ARG A 183 19.36 4.85 5.13
C ARG A 183 20.04 4.78 6.50
N LEU A 184 19.57 5.58 7.46
CA LEU A 184 20.03 5.56 8.85
C LEU A 184 20.06 4.13 9.44
N PHE A 185 19.09 3.27 9.14
CA PHE A 185 18.98 1.92 9.74
C PHE A 185 19.81 0.83 9.04
N PHE A 186 20.41 1.15 7.89
CA PHE A 186 21.24 0.24 7.09
C PHE A 186 22.74 0.49 7.25
N LEU A 187 23.13 1.54 7.97
CA LEU A 187 24.51 1.97 8.15
C LEU A 187 24.93 1.92 9.63
N PRO A 188 26.21 1.61 9.92
CA PRO A 188 26.76 1.71 11.26
C PRO A 188 26.85 3.17 11.71
N SER A 189 26.82 3.40 13.02
CA SER A 189 26.97 4.73 13.64
C SER A 189 28.26 5.46 13.21
N ALA A 190 29.34 4.72 12.97
CA ALA A 190 30.59 5.25 12.42
C ALA A 190 30.45 5.90 11.03
N LEU A 191 29.39 5.58 10.29
CA LEU A 191 29.03 6.18 8.99
C LEU A 191 27.79 7.08 9.09
N GLY A 192 27.43 7.53 10.30
CA GLY A 192 26.27 8.40 10.54
C GLY A 192 24.93 7.68 10.59
N GLY A 193 24.92 6.34 10.59
CA GLY A 193 23.70 5.55 10.77
C GLY A 193 23.30 5.34 12.23
N LYS A 194 22.30 4.49 12.45
CA LYS A 194 21.73 4.13 13.75
C LYS A 194 22.11 2.73 14.21
N ARG A 195 22.86 1.96 13.41
CA ARG A 195 23.26 0.61 13.80
C ARG A 195 24.46 0.64 14.75
N GLU A 196 24.33 -0.06 15.88
CA GLU A 196 25.39 -0.18 16.90
C GLU A 196 26.22 -1.46 16.75
N ASP A 197 25.80 -2.39 15.89
CA ASP A 197 26.46 -3.68 15.65
C ASP A 197 27.60 -3.63 14.62
N GLY A 198 27.96 -2.43 14.15
CA GLY A 198 29.02 -2.22 13.16
C GLY A 198 28.70 -2.73 11.74
N ARG A 199 27.52 -3.29 11.50
CA ARG A 199 27.15 -3.86 10.19
C ARG A 199 26.77 -2.77 9.19
N ARG A 200 27.18 -2.96 7.95
CA ARG A 200 26.72 -2.17 6.79
C ARG A 200 25.86 -3.08 5.92
N LEU A 201 24.54 -3.00 6.11
CA LEU A 201 23.59 -3.93 5.47
C LEU A 201 23.53 -3.78 3.95
N LEU A 202 23.88 -2.61 3.41
CA LEU A 202 23.93 -2.39 1.97
C LEU A 202 24.97 -3.28 1.28
N ASP A 203 26.10 -3.53 1.95
CA ASP A 203 27.14 -4.40 1.43
C ASP A 203 26.67 -5.87 1.49
N GLU A 204 25.99 -6.24 2.59
CA GLU A 204 25.38 -7.57 2.73
C GLU A 204 24.32 -7.83 1.64
N LEU A 205 23.45 -6.86 1.36
CA LEU A 205 22.47 -6.94 0.26
C LEU A 205 23.17 -7.06 -1.11
N ALA A 206 24.28 -6.35 -1.32
CA ALA A 206 25.05 -6.47 -2.56
C ALA A 206 25.63 -7.89 -2.73
N THR A 207 26.04 -8.56 -1.65
CA THR A 207 26.45 -9.99 -1.71
C THR A 207 25.29 -10.94 -2.04
N ARG A 208 24.04 -10.47 -1.94
CA ARG A 208 22.83 -11.18 -2.35
C ARG A 208 22.30 -10.68 -3.71
N ASP A 209 23.20 -10.27 -4.60
CA ASP A 209 22.95 -9.78 -5.96
C ASP A 209 21.97 -8.60 -6.08
N PHE A 210 21.73 -7.85 -5.00
CA PHE A 210 21.00 -6.60 -5.12
C PHE A 210 21.89 -5.54 -5.74
N ARG A 211 21.34 -4.83 -6.72
CA ARG A 211 21.90 -3.53 -7.11
C ARG A 211 21.48 -2.50 -6.07
N ILE A 212 22.47 -2.01 -5.35
CA ILE A 212 22.29 -0.91 -4.40
C ILE A 212 22.25 0.42 -5.14
N ILE A 213 21.26 1.24 -4.81
CA ILE A 213 21.06 2.58 -5.37
C ILE A 213 20.84 3.54 -4.23
N GLU A 214 21.66 4.58 -4.17
CA GLU A 214 21.63 5.53 -3.05
C GLU A 214 21.27 6.96 -3.48
N ASN A 215 20.94 7.17 -4.76
CA ASN A 215 20.61 8.50 -5.28
C ASN A 215 19.78 8.44 -6.56
N ILE A 216 19.24 9.59 -6.95
CA ILE A 216 18.44 9.80 -8.17
C ILE A 216 19.18 9.46 -9.47
N ALA A 217 20.51 9.66 -9.53
CA ALA A 217 21.28 9.32 -10.72
C ALA A 217 21.30 7.82 -10.94
N GLY A 218 21.54 7.04 -9.88
CA GLY A 218 21.44 5.59 -9.91
C GLY A 218 20.01 5.10 -10.20
N PHE A 219 18.99 5.77 -9.68
CA PHE A 219 17.59 5.47 -10.01
C PHE A 219 17.28 5.70 -11.50
N ARG A 220 17.70 6.83 -12.07
CA ARG A 220 17.52 7.14 -13.50
C ARG A 220 18.28 6.18 -14.41
N ALA A 221 19.43 5.70 -13.95
CA ALA A 221 20.24 4.72 -14.66
C ALA A 221 19.71 3.28 -14.61
N LEU A 222 18.63 3.00 -13.85
CA LEU A 222 17.99 1.69 -13.85
C LEU A 222 17.42 1.35 -15.22
N ASP A 223 18.02 0.35 -15.84
CA ASP A 223 17.54 -0.28 -17.06
C ASP A 223 16.70 -1.52 -16.70
N ALA A 224 15.64 -1.77 -17.47
CA ALA A 224 14.91 -3.01 -17.38
C ALA A 224 15.78 -4.22 -17.79
N ALA A 225 16.84 -4.03 -18.59
CA ALA A 225 17.73 -5.12 -19.01
C ALA A 225 18.53 -5.74 -17.84
N LEU A 226 19.01 -4.93 -16.89
CA LEU A 226 19.77 -5.35 -15.70
C LEU A 226 19.60 -4.27 -14.61
N PRO A 227 19.43 -4.63 -13.33
CA PRO A 227 19.64 -5.93 -12.68
C PRO A 227 18.34 -6.63 -12.26
N ARG A 228 18.44 -7.92 -11.89
CA ARG A 228 17.29 -8.74 -11.44
C ARG A 228 16.71 -8.28 -10.11
N ARG A 229 17.55 -7.80 -9.20
CA ARG A 229 17.16 -7.31 -7.88
C ARG A 229 17.67 -5.90 -7.61
N VAL A 230 16.85 -5.06 -7.00
CA VAL A 230 17.17 -3.65 -6.77
C VAL A 230 16.82 -3.25 -5.33
N PHE A 231 17.77 -2.61 -4.66
CA PHE A 231 17.56 -2.01 -3.34
C PHE A 231 17.93 -0.54 -3.39
N GLY A 232 16.96 0.34 -3.21
CA GLY A 232 17.09 1.78 -3.36
C GLY A 232 16.76 2.54 -2.09
N LEU A 233 17.70 3.37 -1.63
CA LEU A 233 17.52 4.27 -0.49
C LEU A 233 17.83 5.71 -0.92
N PHE A 234 16.81 6.56 -0.98
CA PHE A 234 16.95 7.91 -1.53
C PHE A 234 17.15 8.99 -0.46
N ALA A 235 16.77 8.72 0.78
CA ALA A 235 16.88 9.64 1.90
C ALA A 235 17.46 8.97 3.16
N TRP A 236 17.97 9.79 4.08
CA TRP A 236 18.48 9.33 5.37
C TRP A 236 17.38 8.78 6.26
N ASP A 237 16.31 9.56 6.42
CA ASP A 237 15.07 9.15 7.08
C ASP A 237 14.02 8.89 5.99
N SER A 238 12.85 9.52 6.04
CA SER A 238 11.86 9.44 4.96
C SER A 238 12.33 10.24 3.74
N VAL A 239 11.85 9.88 2.54
CA VAL A 239 11.95 10.75 1.35
C VAL A 239 11.32 12.11 1.71
N SER A 240 11.74 13.21 1.12
CA SER A 240 11.10 14.51 1.41
C SER A 240 9.61 14.45 1.04
N ASP A 241 8.75 15.11 1.82
CA ASP A 241 7.34 15.25 1.43
C ASP A 241 7.24 15.97 0.07
N GLU A 242 6.20 15.66 -0.70
CA GLU A 242 6.09 16.07 -2.09
C GLU A 242 6.03 17.59 -2.25
N ALA A 243 5.62 18.35 -1.23
CA ALA A 243 5.61 19.81 -1.29
C ALA A 243 7.03 20.40 -1.28
N ASP A 244 7.98 19.75 -0.62
CA ASP A 244 9.38 20.18 -0.52
C ASP A 244 10.36 19.31 -1.35
N ARG A 245 9.87 18.25 -2.01
CA ARG A 245 10.73 17.31 -2.73
C ARG A 245 11.49 17.97 -3.87
N ASP A 246 12.82 17.92 -3.79
CA ASP A 246 13.68 18.26 -4.93
C ASP A 246 13.75 17.09 -5.92
N ALA A 247 13.11 17.26 -7.08
CA ALA A 247 13.12 16.27 -8.16
C ALA A 247 14.52 16.02 -8.77
N SER A 248 15.50 16.88 -8.50
CA SER A 248 16.89 16.68 -8.86
C SER A 248 17.62 15.74 -7.90
N ALA A 249 17.10 15.53 -6.68
CA ALA A 249 17.70 14.75 -5.61
C ALA A 249 16.97 13.43 -5.32
N GLU A 250 15.63 13.41 -5.42
CA GLU A 250 14.79 12.30 -4.99
C GLU A 250 13.70 11.95 -6.03
N PRO A 251 13.44 10.66 -6.30
CA PRO A 251 12.39 10.25 -7.22
C PRO A 251 11.01 10.45 -6.57
N SER A 252 10.00 10.80 -7.35
CA SER A 252 8.61 10.82 -6.86
C SER A 252 8.06 9.40 -6.66
N LEU A 253 7.00 9.27 -5.87
CA LEU A 253 6.29 7.99 -5.70
C LEU A 253 5.81 7.42 -7.05
N ALA A 254 5.31 8.28 -7.94
CA ALA A 254 4.90 7.89 -9.28
C ALA A 254 6.07 7.37 -10.13
N GLN A 255 7.23 8.04 -10.07
CA GLN A 255 8.44 7.58 -10.78
C GLN A 255 8.90 6.21 -10.27
N MET A 256 8.96 6.04 -8.94
CA MET A 256 9.33 4.76 -8.33
C MET A 256 8.35 3.65 -8.75
N THR A 257 7.04 3.94 -8.73
CA THR A 257 5.98 2.99 -9.08
C THR A 257 6.12 2.48 -10.51
N VAL A 258 6.21 3.39 -11.49
CA VAL A 258 6.33 3.01 -12.91
C VAL A 258 7.63 2.24 -13.15
N LYS A 259 8.75 2.67 -12.54
CA LYS A 259 10.04 1.97 -12.67
C LYS A 259 9.98 0.56 -12.07
N ALA A 260 9.37 0.40 -10.91
CA ALA A 260 9.26 -0.90 -10.26
C ALA A 260 8.37 -1.87 -11.05
N MET A 261 7.23 -1.41 -11.57
CA MET A 261 6.39 -2.23 -12.45
C MET A 261 7.18 -2.74 -13.65
N ALA A 262 7.96 -1.86 -14.30
CA ALA A 262 8.81 -2.27 -15.44
C ALA A 262 9.88 -3.31 -15.05
N LEU A 263 10.50 -3.17 -13.86
CA LEU A 263 11.51 -4.12 -13.37
C LEU A 263 10.89 -5.47 -12.96
N LEU A 264 9.71 -5.45 -12.36
CA LEU A 264 9.04 -6.66 -11.87
C LEU A 264 8.33 -7.42 -13.01
N ALA A 265 7.84 -6.73 -14.04
CA ALA A 265 7.16 -7.31 -15.20
C ALA A 265 8.01 -8.31 -16.00
N ARG A 266 9.33 -8.35 -15.76
CA ARG A 266 10.25 -9.34 -16.35
C ARG A 266 9.99 -10.76 -15.86
N ASN A 267 9.35 -10.92 -14.71
CA ASN A 267 8.92 -12.23 -14.27
C ASN A 267 7.66 -12.63 -15.05
N ALA A 268 7.80 -13.64 -15.91
CA ALA A 268 6.71 -14.16 -16.73
C ALA A 268 5.52 -14.72 -15.91
N ARG A 269 5.72 -15.04 -14.62
CA ARG A 269 4.64 -15.44 -13.72
C ARG A 269 3.82 -14.25 -13.21
N GLY A 270 4.30 -13.03 -13.40
CA GLY A 270 3.73 -11.80 -12.86
C GLY A 270 4.39 -11.35 -11.56
N PHE A 271 3.76 -10.41 -10.86
CA PHE A 271 4.35 -9.77 -9.68
C PHE A 271 3.33 -9.26 -8.67
N PHE A 272 3.79 -9.10 -7.43
CA PHE A 272 3.16 -8.32 -6.38
C PHE A 272 3.98 -7.04 -6.14
N LEU A 273 3.33 -5.89 -6.10
CA LEU A 273 3.94 -4.61 -5.80
C LEU A 273 3.11 -3.85 -4.76
N LEU A 274 3.70 -3.53 -3.61
CA LEU A 274 3.13 -2.57 -2.66
C LEU A 274 3.76 -1.19 -2.85
N VAL A 275 2.93 -0.16 -2.92
CA VAL A 275 3.31 1.25 -3.08
C VAL A 275 2.70 2.06 -1.95
N GLU A 276 3.51 2.65 -1.08
CA GLU A 276 3.04 3.43 0.07
C GLU A 276 3.33 4.93 -0.11
N SER A 277 2.32 5.79 0.06
CA SER A 277 2.52 7.17 0.48
C SER A 277 2.46 7.22 2.01
N GLY A 278 3.63 7.24 2.65
CA GLY A 278 3.77 6.97 4.07
C GLY A 278 3.64 8.19 4.99
N GLN A 279 3.52 9.40 4.43
CA GLN A 279 3.62 10.64 5.19
C GLN A 279 2.30 11.35 5.44
N ILE A 280 1.22 10.98 4.72
CA ILE A 280 -0.09 11.64 4.80
C ILE A 280 -0.55 11.79 6.26
N GLY A 281 -0.55 10.68 7.01
CA GLY A 281 -0.98 10.66 8.41
C GLY A 281 -0.07 11.43 9.36
N ALA A 282 1.25 11.44 9.12
CA ALA A 282 2.21 12.17 9.94
C ALA A 282 1.98 13.69 9.84
N LEU A 283 1.94 14.21 8.60
CA LEU A 283 1.67 15.61 8.31
C LEU A 283 0.31 16.05 8.88
N ARG A 284 -0.69 15.18 8.81
CA ARG A 284 -2.01 15.44 9.41
C ARG A 284 -1.95 15.59 10.92
N ARG A 285 -1.19 14.73 11.62
CA ARG A 285 -1.02 14.82 13.09
C ARG A 285 -0.23 16.06 13.51
N GLU A 286 0.65 16.53 12.64
CA GLU A 286 1.40 17.79 12.81
C GLU A 286 0.54 19.03 12.51
N GLY A 287 -0.67 18.84 11.98
CA GLY A 287 -1.59 19.93 11.63
C GLY A 287 -1.37 20.52 10.23
N ASP A 288 -0.48 19.94 9.42
CA ASP A 288 -0.24 20.38 8.05
C ASP A 288 -1.16 19.67 7.04
N GLY A 289 -2.42 20.11 7.02
CA GLY A 289 -3.42 19.60 6.09
C GLY A 289 -3.13 19.93 4.62
N PHE A 290 -2.34 20.97 4.34
CA PHE A 290 -1.95 21.32 2.98
C PHE A 290 -0.97 20.28 2.43
N ARG A 291 0.13 20.03 3.14
CA ARG A 291 1.12 19.02 2.73
C ARG A 291 0.51 17.62 2.68
N ALA A 292 -0.36 17.27 3.64
CA ALA A 292 -1.09 16.01 3.60
C ALA A 292 -1.95 15.85 2.34
N ALA A 293 -2.56 16.93 1.84
CA ALA A 293 -3.31 16.91 0.58
C ALA A 293 -2.39 16.81 -0.65
N VAL A 294 -1.19 17.41 -0.61
CA VAL A 294 -0.17 17.29 -1.66
C VAL A 294 0.36 15.84 -1.72
N GLU A 295 0.61 15.20 -0.58
CA GLU A 295 0.95 13.76 -0.53
C GLU A 295 -0.17 12.87 -1.11
N ALA A 296 -1.43 13.17 -0.79
CA ALA A 296 -2.56 12.45 -1.38
C ALA A 296 -2.65 12.64 -2.91
N ILE A 297 -2.27 13.81 -3.42
CA ILE A 297 -2.10 14.05 -4.85
C ILE A 297 -0.93 13.22 -5.43
N ALA A 298 0.19 13.11 -4.72
CA ALA A 298 1.33 12.30 -5.14
C ALA A 298 0.98 10.81 -5.25
N LEU A 299 0.17 10.30 -4.31
CA LEU A 299 -0.41 8.95 -4.37
C LEU A 299 -1.35 8.77 -5.57
N ASP A 300 -2.18 9.77 -5.87
CA ASP A 300 -3.03 9.77 -7.06
C ASP A 300 -2.22 9.77 -8.37
N ASP A 301 -1.10 10.49 -8.41
CA ASP A 301 -0.17 10.49 -9.53
C ASP A 301 0.52 9.12 -9.70
N ALA A 302 0.83 8.44 -8.59
CA ALA A 302 1.31 7.06 -8.62
C ALA A 302 0.26 6.08 -9.15
N LEU A 303 -1.01 6.23 -8.75
CA LEU A 303 -2.13 5.46 -9.30
C LEU A 303 -2.28 5.70 -10.81
N ARG A 304 -2.24 6.97 -11.25
CA ARG A 304 -2.30 7.34 -12.67
C ARG A 304 -1.16 6.70 -13.45
N GLY A 305 0.06 6.79 -12.93
CA GLY A 305 1.25 6.18 -13.53
C GLY A 305 1.14 4.66 -13.61
N ALA A 306 0.70 4.00 -12.54
CA ALA A 306 0.51 2.55 -12.51
C ALA A 306 -0.53 2.10 -13.54
N ARG A 307 -1.68 2.79 -13.61
CA ARG A 307 -2.73 2.48 -14.59
C ARG A 307 -2.23 2.68 -16.02
N ALA A 308 -1.56 3.79 -16.31
CA ALA A 308 -1.01 4.04 -17.64
C ALA A 308 0.05 2.99 -18.04
N ALA A 309 0.93 2.61 -17.10
CA ALA A 309 1.94 1.59 -17.32
C ALA A 309 1.31 0.21 -17.59
N ALA A 310 0.31 -0.18 -16.82
CA ALA A 310 -0.40 -1.44 -17.01
C ALA A 310 -1.24 -1.45 -18.29
N GLU A 311 -1.95 -0.38 -18.62
CA GLU A 311 -2.74 -0.31 -19.86
C GLU A 311 -1.85 -0.38 -21.13
N SER A 312 -0.59 0.04 -21.01
CA SER A 312 0.38 0.00 -22.10
C SER A 312 0.80 -1.42 -22.50
N ASP A 313 0.88 -2.37 -21.55
CA ASP A 313 1.34 -3.74 -21.80
C ASP A 313 0.29 -4.82 -21.53
N ASP A 314 -0.82 -4.46 -20.87
CA ASP A 314 -2.01 -5.26 -20.59
C ASP A 314 -3.28 -4.44 -20.91
N PRO A 315 -3.58 -4.15 -22.19
CA PRO A 315 -4.74 -3.35 -22.58
C PRO A 315 -6.05 -3.95 -22.05
N GLY A 316 -6.85 -3.12 -21.37
CA GLY A 316 -8.07 -3.57 -20.71
C GLY A 316 -7.88 -4.19 -19.32
N LEU A 317 -6.62 -4.24 -18.83
CA LEU A 317 -6.26 -4.68 -17.47
C LEU A 317 -6.79 -6.08 -17.14
N THR A 318 -6.63 -7.04 -18.06
CA THR A 318 -7.12 -8.41 -17.87
C THR A 318 -6.20 -9.23 -16.97
N HIS A 319 -4.91 -8.90 -16.93
CA HIS A 319 -3.90 -9.59 -16.12
C HIS A 319 -3.40 -8.77 -14.93
N THR A 320 -3.85 -7.52 -14.78
CA THR A 320 -3.37 -6.59 -13.77
C THR A 320 -4.50 -6.08 -12.88
N LEU A 321 -4.41 -6.38 -11.58
CA LEU A 321 -5.27 -5.80 -10.55
C LEU A 321 -4.55 -4.61 -9.89
N ILE A 322 -5.17 -3.43 -9.95
CA ILE A 322 -4.69 -2.23 -9.24
C ILE A 322 -5.70 -1.86 -8.17
N LEU A 323 -5.22 -1.70 -6.94
CA LEU A 323 -6.04 -1.35 -5.79
C LEU A 323 -5.42 -0.17 -5.07
N LEU A 324 -6.24 0.78 -4.65
CA LEU A 324 -5.83 1.87 -3.77
C LEU A 324 -6.65 1.82 -2.50
N VAL A 325 -5.94 1.86 -1.38
CA VAL A 325 -6.52 1.86 -0.04
C VAL A 325 -6.03 3.09 0.70
N GLY A 326 -6.97 3.84 1.29
CA GLY A 326 -6.64 4.82 2.32
C GLY A 326 -6.80 4.18 3.69
N ASP A 327 -5.91 4.50 4.62
CA ASP A 327 -5.94 3.91 5.95
C ASP A 327 -5.87 4.93 7.09
N ASP A 328 -6.15 4.43 8.29
CA ASP A 328 -5.47 4.88 9.49
C ASP A 328 -4.89 3.60 10.10
N PHE A 329 -3.66 3.25 9.67
CA PHE A 329 -3.02 1.97 10.02
C PHE A 329 -3.09 1.70 11.54
N ALA A 330 -2.88 2.72 12.39
CA ALA A 330 -3.00 2.59 13.84
C ALA A 330 -4.43 2.24 14.31
N ALA A 331 -5.47 2.82 13.69
CA ALA A 331 -6.86 2.50 14.00
C ALA A 331 -7.30 1.12 13.44
N ALA A 332 -6.68 0.64 12.37
CA ALA A 332 -6.98 -0.67 11.81
C ALA A 332 -6.46 -1.84 12.67
N LEU A 333 -5.46 -1.60 13.53
CA LEU A 333 -4.81 -2.61 14.35
C LEU A 333 -5.53 -2.92 15.67
N GLY A 334 -6.54 -2.14 16.06
CA GLY A 334 -7.29 -2.34 17.30
C GLY A 334 -8.35 -3.45 17.28
N ALA A 335 -8.60 -4.10 16.14
CA ALA A 335 -9.87 -4.81 15.91
C ALA A 335 -9.91 -6.34 16.15
N GLY A 336 -8.81 -7.00 16.57
CA GLY A 336 -8.83 -8.43 16.94
C GLY A 336 -9.00 -9.43 15.77
N ALA A 337 -8.75 -10.72 16.03
CA ALA A 337 -8.72 -11.80 15.04
C ALA A 337 -10.09 -12.25 14.48
N ASP A 338 -11.19 -11.98 15.18
CA ASP A 338 -12.55 -12.41 14.79
C ASP A 338 -13.11 -11.71 13.53
N ALA A 339 -12.39 -10.71 13.04
CA ALA A 339 -12.73 -9.92 11.87
C ALA A 339 -12.62 -10.64 10.51
N LEU A 340 -11.88 -11.75 10.44
CA LEU A 340 -11.50 -12.41 9.19
C LEU A 340 -12.66 -13.04 8.41
N ALA A 341 -13.75 -13.40 9.09
CA ALA A 341 -14.81 -14.22 8.49
C ALA A 341 -15.76 -13.46 7.54
N ASN A 342 -15.69 -12.12 7.48
CA ASN A 342 -16.70 -11.29 6.80
C ASN A 342 -16.16 -10.31 5.73
N ALA A 343 -14.89 -10.41 5.32
CA ALA A 343 -14.25 -9.46 4.41
C ALA A 343 -14.69 -9.61 2.93
N ARG A 344 -15.95 -9.27 2.61
CA ARG A 344 -16.54 -9.34 1.25
C ARG A 344 -15.89 -8.40 0.21
N GLY A 345 -14.87 -7.62 0.59
CA GLY A 345 -14.18 -6.65 -0.28
C GLY A 345 -12.85 -7.11 -0.89
N TRP A 346 -12.27 -8.23 -0.42
CA TRP A 346 -10.90 -8.65 -0.76
C TRP A 346 -10.80 -10.00 -1.47
N ASP A 347 -11.92 -10.63 -1.82
CA ASP A 347 -11.95 -11.89 -2.58
C ASP A 347 -11.11 -11.81 -3.86
N ALA A 348 -11.06 -10.65 -4.52
CA ALA A 348 -10.20 -10.47 -5.69
C ALA A 348 -8.72 -10.61 -5.33
N VAL A 349 -8.26 -10.01 -4.24
CA VAL A 349 -6.84 -10.06 -3.85
C VAL A 349 -6.43 -11.43 -3.37
N HIS A 350 -7.26 -12.05 -2.51
CA HIS A 350 -7.05 -13.43 -2.09
C HIS A 350 -6.98 -14.34 -3.30
N ARG A 351 -7.93 -14.27 -4.22
CA ARG A 351 -7.87 -15.15 -5.39
C ARG A 351 -6.70 -14.84 -6.34
N VAL A 352 -6.25 -13.57 -6.48
CA VAL A 352 -5.02 -13.24 -7.25
C VAL A 352 -3.81 -13.89 -6.60
N ILE A 353 -3.69 -13.78 -5.28
CA ILE A 353 -2.52 -14.24 -4.52
C ILE A 353 -2.54 -15.75 -4.33
N ASP A 354 -3.69 -16.36 -4.06
CA ASP A 354 -3.85 -17.79 -3.80
C ASP A 354 -4.02 -18.59 -5.12
N GLY A 355 -4.23 -17.90 -6.24
CA GLY A 355 -4.27 -18.52 -7.58
C GLY A 355 -5.56 -19.21 -7.93
N GLU A 356 -6.63 -18.83 -7.24
CA GLU A 356 -7.95 -19.43 -7.36
C GLU A 356 -8.82 -18.76 -8.44
N MET A 357 -8.30 -17.71 -9.08
CA MET A 357 -8.94 -17.06 -10.21
C MET A 357 -8.79 -17.90 -11.48
N GLY A 358 -9.93 -18.42 -11.96
CA GLY A 358 -10.02 -19.38 -13.06
C GLY A 358 -10.79 -20.66 -12.70
N ARG A 359 -11.06 -20.93 -11.42
CA ARG A 359 -12.04 -21.96 -11.03
C ARG A 359 -13.44 -21.35 -11.11
N SER A 360 -14.25 -21.78 -12.07
CA SER A 360 -15.67 -21.44 -12.06
C SER A 360 -16.28 -21.97 -10.76
N ASP A 361 -16.88 -21.10 -9.95
CA ASP A 361 -17.85 -21.50 -8.94
C ASP A 361 -19.15 -21.94 -9.64
N ALA A 362 -19.04 -22.96 -10.50
CA ALA A 362 -20.20 -23.74 -10.85
C ALA A 362 -20.52 -24.58 -9.61
N PRO A 363 -21.67 -24.39 -8.94
CA PRO A 363 -22.05 -25.30 -7.87
C PRO A 363 -21.99 -26.71 -8.45
N ALA A 364 -21.23 -27.59 -7.80
CA ALA A 364 -21.17 -29.00 -8.18
C ALA A 364 -22.62 -29.47 -8.34
N ALA A 365 -23.00 -29.80 -9.58
CA ALA A 365 -24.30 -30.38 -9.85
C ALA A 365 -24.37 -31.63 -8.98
N LYS A 366 -25.16 -31.55 -7.91
CA LYS A 366 -25.58 -32.72 -7.17
C LYS A 366 -26.33 -33.56 -8.19
N ASN A 367 -25.65 -34.54 -8.75
CA ASN A 367 -26.28 -35.61 -9.52
C ASN A 367 -27.22 -36.32 -8.55
N ALA A 368 -28.48 -35.90 -8.57
CA ALA A 368 -29.58 -36.71 -8.07
C ALA A 368 -29.69 -37.91 -9.01
N ARG A 369 -29.29 -39.07 -8.51
CA ARG A 369 -29.83 -40.37 -8.93
C ARG A 369 -30.46 -41.02 -7.73
#